data_AF-A0A954B5N5-F1
#
_entry.id   AF-A0A954B5N5-F1
#
_cell.length_a   1.000
_cell.length_b   1.000
_cell.length_c   1.000
_cell.angle_alpha   90.00
_cell.angle_beta   90.00
_cell.angle_gamma   90.00
#
_symmetry.space_group_name_H-M   'P 1'
#
loop_
_entity.id
_entity.type
_entity.pdbx_description
1 polymer ?
#
loop_
_entity_poly.entity_id
_entity_poly.type
_entity_poly.pdbx_seq_one_letter_code
_entity_poly.pdbx_strand_id
1 'polypeptide(L)'
;MVFRSIAALKRNGVIGINERNIRYVNHLNPRKLLYTVDDKLVTKQLAEKVGIPTPELYGVISDARDMRRLPDMMGHAGGFVIKPAQGSQGKGIMVIDGPLKGGWCLATGRRVEIDEIRFQINNILSGMYSLGGQPDKALIEYRVKFDDVFGAISFKGVPDIRVIVLKGVPAFAMLRLPTAESDGKANL
;
A
#
# COMPACT_ATOMS: atom_id res chain seq x y z
N MET A 1 7.47 35.72 16.03
CA MET A 1 6.10 35.15 16.01
C MET A 1 6.13 33.62 15.96
N VAL A 2 6.90 32.99 15.06
CA VAL A 2 7.02 31.52 14.88
C VAL A 2 7.49 30.74 16.13
N PHE A 3 8.42 31.28 16.92
CA PHE A 3 8.90 30.57 18.12
C PHE A 3 7.87 30.51 19.26
N ARG A 4 7.00 31.52 19.38
CA ARG A 4 5.91 31.52 20.37
C ARG A 4 4.83 30.48 20.00
N SER A 5 4.54 30.29 18.72
CA SER A 5 3.60 29.26 18.25
C SER A 5 4.17 27.85 18.41
N ILE A 6 5.44 27.60 18.12
CA ILE A 6 6.06 26.28 18.37
C ILE A 6 6.06 25.93 19.86
N ALA A 7 6.40 26.89 20.73
CA ALA A 7 6.36 26.68 22.18
C ALA A 7 4.93 26.43 22.69
N ALA A 8 3.93 27.13 22.15
CA ALA A 8 2.53 26.88 22.46
C ALA A 8 2.09 25.48 22.01
N LEU A 9 2.45 25.05 20.80
CA LEU A 9 2.14 23.70 20.30
C LEU A 9 2.77 22.62 21.19
N LYS A 10 4.05 22.76 21.56
CA LYS A 10 4.72 21.84 22.48
C LYS A 10 4.06 21.78 23.87
N ARG A 11 3.66 22.94 24.43
CA ARG A 11 2.95 22.98 25.72
C ARG A 11 1.60 22.29 25.67
N ASN A 12 0.94 22.29 24.51
CA ASN A 12 -0.30 21.57 24.27
C ASN A 12 -0.08 20.10 23.86
N GLY A 13 1.16 19.58 23.95
CA GLY A 13 1.46 18.18 23.66
C GLY A 13 1.48 17.81 22.17
N VAL A 14 1.49 18.80 21.27
CA VAL A 14 1.57 18.53 19.82
C VAL A 14 2.96 18.01 19.48
N ILE A 15 3.00 16.81 18.91
CA ILE A 15 4.24 16.15 18.48
C ILE A 15 4.49 16.39 16.98
N GLY A 16 5.71 16.77 16.63
CA GLY A 16 6.15 16.84 15.24
C GLY A 16 6.56 15.48 14.67
N ILE A 17 6.66 15.37 13.35
CA ILE A 17 7.04 14.12 12.66
C ILE A 17 8.41 13.57 13.12
N ASN A 18 9.38 14.45 13.35
CA ASN A 18 10.72 14.06 13.82
C ASN A 18 10.69 13.50 15.23
N GLU A 19 9.95 14.16 16.14
CA GLU A 19 9.82 13.68 17.51
C GLU A 19 9.06 12.35 17.55
N ARG A 20 7.96 12.23 16.79
CA ARG A 20 7.23 10.97 16.60
C ARG A 20 8.17 9.84 16.17
N ASN A 21 8.96 10.08 15.12
CA ASN A 21 9.83 9.06 14.55
C ASN A 21 10.97 8.69 15.50
N ILE A 22 11.63 9.66 16.13
CA ILE A 22 12.78 9.40 17.01
C ILE A 22 12.34 8.80 18.35
N ARG A 23 11.37 9.41 19.03
CA ARG A 23 11.01 9.05 20.42
C ARG A 23 10.01 7.91 20.52
N TYR A 24 9.19 7.68 19.50
CA TYR A 24 8.16 6.66 19.55
C TYR A 24 8.45 5.54 18.56
N VAL A 25 8.57 5.84 17.27
CA VAL A 25 8.76 4.78 16.25
C VAL A 25 10.10 4.07 16.46
N ASN A 26 11.22 4.78 16.38
CA ASN A 26 12.55 4.17 16.45
C ASN A 26 12.90 3.63 17.83
N HIS A 27 12.41 4.27 18.89
CA HIS A 27 12.73 3.89 20.26
C HIS A 27 11.87 2.72 20.75
N LEU A 28 10.58 2.67 20.41
CA LEU A 28 9.66 1.66 20.94
C LEU A 28 9.55 0.41 20.06
N ASN A 29 10.00 0.46 18.80
CA ASN A 29 9.94 -0.68 17.89
C ASN A 29 11.35 -1.31 17.74
N PRO A 30 11.57 -2.56 18.21
CA PRO A 30 12.84 -3.23 18.05
C PRO A 30 13.24 -3.34 16.58
N ARG A 31 14.45 -2.87 16.22
CA ARG A 31 14.92 -2.83 14.82
C ARG A 31 14.85 -4.20 14.13
N LYS A 32 15.12 -5.27 14.87
CA LYS A 32 15.05 -6.66 14.39
C LYS A 32 13.65 -7.08 13.92
N LEU A 33 12.60 -6.34 14.26
CA LEU A 33 11.23 -6.62 13.85
C LEU A 33 10.77 -5.74 12.68
N LEU A 34 11.50 -4.68 12.32
CA LEU A 34 11.08 -3.76 11.26
C LEU A 34 10.97 -4.45 9.90
N TYR A 35 11.80 -5.47 9.63
CA TYR A 35 11.68 -6.26 8.40
C TYR A 35 10.29 -6.88 8.22
N THR A 36 9.58 -7.20 9.32
CA THR A 36 8.25 -7.82 9.27
C THR A 36 7.16 -6.87 8.78
N VAL A 37 7.40 -5.56 8.88
CA VAL A 37 6.46 -4.50 8.45
C VAL A 37 6.91 -3.79 7.18
N ASP A 38 8.20 -3.90 6.81
CA ASP A 38 8.74 -3.36 5.56
C ASP A 38 8.41 -4.26 4.35
N ASP A 39 8.23 -5.57 4.57
CA ASP A 39 7.79 -6.52 3.55
C ASP A 39 6.29 -6.85 3.73
N LYS A 40 5.46 -6.39 2.79
CA LYS A 40 4.01 -6.58 2.82
C LYS A 40 3.59 -8.06 2.80
N LEU A 41 4.37 -8.94 2.17
CA LEU A 41 4.09 -10.37 2.15
C LEU A 41 4.29 -10.96 3.55
N VAL A 42 5.39 -10.60 4.21
CA VAL A 42 5.66 -11.03 5.59
C VAL A 42 4.60 -10.50 6.54
N THR A 43 4.25 -9.21 6.44
CA THR A 43 3.20 -8.60 7.26
C THR A 43 1.87 -9.33 7.09
N LYS A 44 1.49 -9.62 5.84
CA LYS A 44 0.26 -10.35 5.52
C LYS A 44 0.24 -11.73 6.14
N GLN A 45 1.30 -12.52 5.95
CA GLN A 45 1.39 -13.87 6.52
C GLN A 45 1.30 -13.87 8.05
N LEU A 46 1.86 -12.85 8.71
CA LEU A 46 1.75 -12.69 10.16
C LEU A 46 0.32 -12.33 10.58
N ALA A 47 -0.34 -11.43 9.85
CA ALA A 47 -1.73 -11.02 10.10
C ALA A 47 -2.69 -12.20 9.93
N GLU A 48 -2.55 -12.98 8.86
CA GLU A 48 -3.39 -14.16 8.58
C GLU A 48 -3.26 -15.24 9.67
N LYS A 49 -2.04 -15.48 10.16
CA LYS A 49 -1.78 -16.44 11.26
C LYS A 49 -2.55 -16.12 12.54
N VAL A 50 -2.87 -14.85 12.77
CA VAL A 50 -3.61 -14.39 13.96
C VAL A 50 -5.05 -14.00 13.63
N GLY A 51 -5.54 -14.32 12.43
CA GLY A 51 -6.93 -14.08 12.02
C GLY A 51 -7.26 -12.61 11.73
N ILE A 52 -6.26 -11.76 11.46
CA ILE A 52 -6.49 -10.38 11.01
C ILE A 52 -6.84 -10.42 9.51
N PRO A 53 -8.00 -9.87 9.10
CA PRO A 53 -8.39 -9.86 7.69
C PRO A 53 -7.39 -9.08 6.82
N THR A 54 -7.00 -9.71 5.72
CA THR A 54 -6.15 -9.14 4.68
C THR A 54 -6.81 -9.34 3.31
N PRO A 55 -6.51 -8.51 2.29
CA PRO A 55 -6.95 -8.80 0.93
C PRO A 55 -6.46 -10.19 0.51
N GLU A 56 -7.27 -10.96 -0.20
CA GLU A 56 -6.87 -12.28 -0.68
C GLU A 56 -5.64 -12.19 -1.58
N LEU A 57 -4.66 -13.09 -1.39
CA LEU A 57 -3.47 -13.17 -2.22
C LEU A 57 -3.69 -14.21 -3.33
N TYR A 58 -3.73 -13.75 -4.58
CA TYR A 58 -3.86 -14.63 -5.75
C TYR A 58 -2.53 -15.25 -6.15
N GLY A 59 -1.42 -14.53 -5.91
CA GLY A 59 -0.10 -15.06 -6.18
C GLY A 59 1.04 -14.11 -5.85
N VAL A 60 2.24 -14.67 -5.88
CA VAL A 60 3.49 -13.94 -5.71
C VAL A 60 4.39 -14.31 -6.88
N ILE A 61 5.01 -13.30 -7.48
CA ILE A 61 6.04 -13.47 -8.50
C ILE A 61 7.36 -12.98 -7.90
N SER A 62 8.29 -13.91 -7.73
CA SER A 62 9.64 -13.62 -7.25
C SER A 62 10.70 -13.77 -8.34
N ASP A 63 10.40 -14.51 -9.41
CA ASP A 63 11.34 -14.80 -10.48
C ASP A 63 10.67 -15.11 -11.83
N ALA A 64 11.49 -15.41 -12.85
CA ALA A 64 11.04 -15.76 -14.19
C ALA A 64 10.27 -17.09 -14.25
N ARG A 65 10.46 -18.01 -13.29
CA ARG A 65 9.69 -19.26 -13.21
C ARG A 65 8.28 -18.95 -12.73
N ASP A 66 8.11 -18.11 -11.73
CA ASP A 66 6.81 -17.65 -11.26
C ASP A 66 6.06 -16.87 -12.35
N MET A 67 6.78 -16.04 -13.11
CA MET A 67 6.21 -15.27 -14.23
C MET A 67 5.46 -16.14 -15.25
N ARG A 68 5.88 -17.40 -15.45
CA ARG A 68 5.18 -18.33 -16.35
C ARG A 68 3.76 -18.66 -15.89
N ARG A 69 3.48 -18.55 -14.59
CA ARG A 69 2.17 -18.80 -13.96
C ARG A 69 1.33 -17.53 -13.83
N LEU A 70 1.82 -16.39 -14.32
CA LEU A 70 1.08 -15.12 -14.28
C LEU A 70 -0.35 -15.24 -14.86
N PRO A 71 -0.61 -15.95 -15.98
CA PRO A 71 -1.98 -16.14 -16.49
C PRO A 71 -2.96 -16.70 -15.46
N ASP A 72 -2.51 -17.64 -14.63
CA ASP A 72 -3.33 -18.31 -13.62
C ASP A 72 -3.74 -17.36 -12.48
N MET A 73 -2.94 -16.31 -12.24
CA MET A 73 -3.14 -15.33 -11.17
C MET A 73 -4.02 -14.13 -11.60
N MET A 74 -4.42 -14.05 -12.88
CA MET A 74 -5.15 -12.89 -13.42
C MET A 74 -6.60 -13.19 -13.83
N GLY A 75 -7.07 -14.41 -13.62
CA GLY A 75 -8.41 -14.90 -14.01
C GLY A 75 -9.58 -14.33 -13.18
N HIS A 76 -9.44 -13.14 -12.61
CA HIS A 76 -10.39 -12.59 -11.64
C HIS A 76 -11.31 -11.54 -12.28
N ALA A 77 -12.59 -11.86 -12.44
CA ALA A 77 -13.60 -10.97 -13.01
C ALA A 77 -13.76 -9.65 -12.23
N GLY A 78 -13.53 -9.71 -10.91
CA GLY A 78 -13.58 -8.54 -10.02
C GLY A 78 -12.35 -7.63 -10.07
N GLY A 79 -11.38 -7.92 -10.94
CA GLY A 79 -10.10 -7.20 -10.99
C GLY A 79 -9.11 -7.68 -9.95
N PHE A 80 -7.92 -7.09 -9.97
CA PHE A 80 -6.80 -7.41 -9.08
C PHE A 80 -5.84 -6.23 -8.97
N VAL A 81 -4.94 -6.29 -8.00
CA VAL A 81 -3.88 -5.28 -7.80
C VAL A 81 -2.53 -5.97 -7.89
N ILE A 82 -1.63 -5.39 -8.68
CA ILE A 82 -0.21 -5.76 -8.69
C ILE A 82 0.55 -4.70 -7.90
N LYS A 83 1.36 -5.12 -6.92
CA LYS A 83 2.17 -4.17 -6.14
C LYS A 83 3.51 -4.77 -5.68
N PRO A 84 4.53 -3.93 -5.49
CA PRO A 84 5.80 -4.33 -4.85
C PRO A 84 5.61 -4.69 -3.37
N ALA A 85 6.25 -5.78 -2.92
CA ALA A 85 6.22 -6.19 -1.52
C ALA A 85 6.92 -5.15 -0.62
N GLN A 86 8.05 -4.59 -1.06
CA GLN A 86 8.83 -3.59 -0.33
C GLN A 86 8.72 -2.16 -0.88
N GLY A 87 7.79 -1.92 -1.81
CA GLY A 87 7.63 -0.60 -2.41
C GLY A 87 7.15 0.47 -1.45
N SER A 88 7.53 1.72 -1.73
CA SER A 88 7.22 2.90 -0.91
C SER A 88 6.38 3.94 -1.66
N GLN A 89 5.71 4.81 -0.90
CA GLN A 89 4.98 5.99 -1.42
C GLN A 89 3.88 5.69 -2.45
N GLY A 90 3.39 4.45 -2.51
CA GLY A 90 2.38 4.05 -3.50
C GLY A 90 2.92 3.90 -4.93
N LYS A 91 4.25 3.87 -5.11
CA LYS A 91 4.86 3.64 -6.42
C LYS A 91 4.81 2.16 -6.80
N GLY A 92 4.79 1.89 -8.10
CA GLY A 92 4.81 0.53 -8.64
C GLY A 92 3.49 -0.23 -8.51
N ILE A 93 2.42 0.41 -8.04
CA ILE A 93 1.09 -0.19 -7.91
C ILE A 93 0.35 -0.07 -9.24
N MET A 94 -0.17 -1.19 -9.74
CA MET A 94 -1.05 -1.26 -10.90
C MET A 94 -2.39 -1.84 -10.45
N VAL A 95 -3.46 -1.05 -10.59
CA VAL A 95 -4.82 -1.44 -10.21
C VAL A 95 -5.59 -1.81 -11.47
N ILE A 96 -6.02 -3.07 -11.53
CA ILE A 96 -6.77 -3.65 -12.64
C ILE A 96 -8.23 -3.80 -12.22
N ASP A 97 -9.12 -3.18 -12.97
CA ASP A 97 -10.55 -3.18 -12.67
C ASP A 97 -11.25 -4.48 -13.07
N GLY A 98 -10.76 -5.12 -14.12
CA GLY A 98 -11.29 -6.37 -14.65
C GLY A 98 -10.83 -6.66 -16.07
N PRO A 99 -11.26 -7.81 -16.63
CA PRO A 99 -10.95 -8.19 -18.00
C PRO A 99 -11.62 -7.26 -19.03
N LEU A 100 -10.94 -7.06 -20.16
CA LEU A 100 -11.43 -6.33 -21.33
C LEU A 100 -11.10 -7.14 -22.59
N LYS A 101 -11.79 -6.93 -23.71
CA LYS A 101 -11.48 -7.65 -24.96
C LYS A 101 -10.00 -7.44 -25.34
N GLY A 102 -9.23 -8.54 -25.34
CA GLY A 102 -7.80 -8.54 -25.65
C GLY A 102 -6.88 -8.00 -24.56
N GLY A 103 -7.32 -7.91 -23.29
CA GLY A 103 -6.47 -7.47 -22.20
C GLY A 103 -7.24 -7.19 -20.91
N TRP A 104 -6.83 -6.14 -20.20
CA TRP A 104 -7.46 -5.71 -18.95
C TRP A 104 -7.71 -4.21 -18.95
N CYS A 105 -8.66 -3.77 -18.13
CA CYS A 105 -8.92 -2.35 -17.89
C CYS A 105 -8.20 -1.92 -16.60
N LEU A 106 -7.43 -0.85 -16.65
CA LEU A 106 -6.89 -0.20 -15.46
C LEU A 106 -7.99 0.62 -14.76
N ALA A 107 -7.81 0.91 -13.47
CA ALA A 107 -8.70 1.82 -12.72
C ALA A 107 -8.79 3.25 -13.30
N THR A 108 -7.87 3.60 -14.20
CA THR A 108 -7.88 4.86 -14.96
C THR A 108 -8.75 4.81 -16.22
N GLY A 109 -9.33 3.65 -16.56
CA GLY A 109 -10.08 3.40 -17.80
C GLY A 109 -9.21 3.00 -19.00
N ARG A 110 -7.87 3.02 -18.86
CA ARG A 110 -6.94 2.65 -19.93
C ARG A 110 -6.85 1.13 -20.08
N ARG A 111 -6.88 0.63 -21.32
CA ARG A 111 -6.57 -0.77 -21.63
C ARG A 111 -5.08 -1.06 -21.41
N VAL A 112 -4.79 -2.22 -20.84
CA VAL A 112 -3.43 -2.75 -20.66
C VAL A 112 -3.35 -4.17 -21.20
N GLU A 113 -2.25 -4.48 -21.88
CA GLU A 113 -1.98 -5.82 -22.43
C GLU A 113 -1.03 -6.62 -21.54
N ILE A 114 -0.91 -7.92 -21.81
CA ILE A 114 -0.11 -8.83 -20.98
C ILE A 114 1.37 -8.43 -20.91
N ASP A 115 1.93 -7.93 -22.01
CA ASP A 115 3.34 -7.55 -22.06
C ASP A 115 3.63 -6.29 -21.25
N GLU A 116 2.68 -5.35 -21.18
CA GLU A 116 2.79 -4.20 -20.27
C GLU A 116 2.71 -4.63 -18.80
N ILE A 117 1.85 -5.59 -18.47
CA ILE A 117 1.78 -6.17 -17.12
C ILE A 117 3.10 -6.86 -16.75
N ARG A 118 3.65 -7.67 -17.66
CA ARG A 118 4.95 -8.33 -17.48
C ARG A 118 6.07 -7.31 -17.31
N PHE A 119 6.07 -6.25 -18.10
CA PHE A 119 7.04 -5.16 -17.99
C PHE A 119 6.96 -4.48 -16.61
N GLN A 120 5.75 -4.17 -16.13
CA GLN A 120 5.55 -3.62 -14.79
C GLN A 120 6.09 -4.55 -13.69
N ILE A 121 5.81 -5.85 -13.77
CA ILE A 121 6.29 -6.83 -12.80
C ILE A 121 7.82 -6.91 -12.87
N ASN A 122 8.44 -6.91 -14.05
CA ASN A 122 9.90 -6.90 -14.17
C ASN A 122 10.54 -5.65 -13.54
N ASN A 123 9.89 -4.48 -13.64
CA ASN A 123 10.33 -3.27 -12.93
C ASN A 123 10.22 -3.41 -11.41
N ILE A 124 9.20 -4.11 -10.91
CA ILE A 124 9.11 -4.46 -9.49
C ILE A 124 10.27 -5.37 -9.10
N LEU A 125 10.46 -6.47 -9.82
CA LEU A 125 11.51 -7.46 -9.53
C LEU A 125 12.92 -6.87 -9.54
N SER A 126 13.19 -5.91 -10.43
CA SER A 126 14.48 -5.20 -10.48
C SER A 126 14.72 -4.24 -9.31
N GLY A 127 13.70 -4.00 -8.47
CA GLY A 127 13.80 -3.09 -7.34
C GLY A 127 13.53 -1.63 -7.67
N MET A 128 13.01 -1.30 -8.87
CA MET A 128 12.77 0.08 -9.32
C MET A 128 11.92 0.90 -8.33
N TYR A 129 11.02 0.24 -7.60
CA TYR A 129 10.10 0.88 -6.65
C TYR A 129 10.48 0.68 -5.18
N SER A 130 11.54 -0.08 -4.90
CA SER A 130 12.04 -0.38 -3.55
C SER A 130 12.88 0.79 -3.02
N LEU A 131 12.79 1.07 -1.70
CA LEU A 131 13.50 2.20 -1.07
C LEU A 131 15.03 2.19 -1.23
N GLY A 132 15.62 1.03 -1.53
CA GLY A 132 17.06 0.86 -1.73
C GLY A 132 17.45 0.22 -3.06
N GLY A 133 16.56 0.20 -4.04
CA GLY A 133 16.82 -0.43 -5.35
C GLY A 133 17.07 -1.93 -5.29
N GLN A 134 16.71 -2.58 -4.18
CA GLN A 134 16.95 -4.00 -3.97
C GLN A 134 15.90 -4.83 -4.72
N PRO A 135 16.28 -6.03 -5.22
CA PRO A 135 15.33 -6.95 -5.82
C PRO A 135 14.11 -7.17 -4.91
N ASP A 136 12.92 -7.11 -5.51
CA ASP A 136 11.65 -7.19 -4.79
C ASP A 136 10.79 -8.35 -5.34
N LYS A 137 9.61 -8.53 -4.76
CA LYS A 137 8.58 -9.46 -5.19
C LYS A 137 7.34 -8.69 -5.60
N ALA A 138 6.67 -9.15 -6.66
CA ALA A 138 5.37 -8.64 -7.04
C ALA A 138 4.26 -9.47 -6.39
N LEU A 139 3.35 -8.80 -5.70
CA LEU A 139 2.15 -9.37 -5.11
C LEU A 139 0.97 -9.12 -6.04
N ILE A 140 0.19 -10.16 -6.33
CA ILE A 140 -1.07 -10.09 -7.07
C ILE A 140 -2.19 -10.41 -6.10
N GLU A 141 -3.07 -9.44 -5.85
CA GLU A 141 -4.06 -9.52 -4.77
C GLU A 141 -5.45 -9.10 -5.22
N TYR A 142 -6.44 -9.49 -4.42
CA TYR A 142 -7.80 -8.96 -4.49
C TYR A 142 -7.79 -7.42 -4.46
N ARG A 143 -8.49 -6.83 -5.43
CA ARG A 143 -8.76 -5.38 -5.45
C ARG A 143 -9.87 -5.08 -4.46
N VAL A 144 -9.51 -4.41 -3.36
CA VAL A 144 -10.46 -3.96 -2.34
C VAL A 144 -11.49 -3.01 -2.97
N LYS A 145 -12.76 -3.38 -2.83
CA LYS A 145 -13.90 -2.50 -3.13
C LYS A 145 -14.31 -1.84 -1.81
N PHE A 146 -14.25 -0.52 -1.78
CA PHE A 146 -14.68 0.24 -0.60
C PHE A 146 -16.20 0.41 -0.61
N ASP A 147 -16.75 0.62 0.58
CA ASP A 147 -18.18 0.82 0.79
C ASP A 147 -18.67 2.14 0.18
N ASP A 148 -19.88 2.12 -0.38
CA ASP A 148 -20.51 3.28 -1.03
C ASP A 148 -20.68 4.48 -0.09
N VAL A 149 -20.67 4.27 1.23
CA VAL A 149 -20.67 5.34 2.24
C VAL A 149 -19.56 6.37 2.01
N PHE A 150 -18.42 5.97 1.45
CA PHE A 150 -17.33 6.88 1.13
C PHE A 150 -17.45 7.54 -0.24
N GLY A 151 -18.35 7.07 -1.11
CA GLY A 151 -18.52 7.58 -2.47
C GLY A 151 -18.91 9.06 -2.51
N ALA A 152 -19.68 9.53 -1.53
CA ALA A 152 -20.08 10.93 -1.43
C ALA A 152 -18.96 11.87 -0.94
N ILE A 153 -17.92 11.34 -0.29
CA ILE A 153 -16.90 12.13 0.42
C ILE A 153 -15.46 11.88 -0.06
N SER A 154 -15.26 10.96 -1.00
CA SER A 154 -13.95 10.62 -1.58
C SER A 154 -13.89 11.00 -3.05
N PHE A 155 -12.83 11.70 -3.47
CA PHE A 155 -12.59 11.99 -4.88
C PHE A 155 -11.60 10.98 -5.47
N LYS A 156 -12.10 9.99 -6.20
CA LYS A 156 -11.29 8.91 -6.82
C LYS A 156 -10.43 8.18 -5.76
N GLY A 157 -9.69 7.14 -6.15
CA GLY A 157 -8.81 6.41 -5.21
C GLY A 157 -9.53 5.64 -4.11
N VAL A 158 -8.78 5.19 -3.10
CA VAL A 158 -9.29 4.35 -2.00
C VAL A 158 -9.21 5.12 -0.68
N PRO A 159 -10.33 5.39 0.00
CA PRO A 159 -10.35 5.96 1.34
C PRO A 159 -9.83 4.93 2.34
N ASP A 160 -9.09 5.40 3.36
CA ASP A 160 -8.53 4.51 4.38
C ASP A 160 -8.64 5.10 5.79
N ILE A 161 -8.80 4.21 6.79
CA ILE A 161 -8.74 4.58 8.20
C ILE A 161 -7.37 4.19 8.72
N ARG A 162 -6.61 5.17 9.19
CA ARG A 162 -5.33 4.92 9.86
C ARG A 162 -5.52 4.91 11.36
N VAL A 163 -5.14 3.82 12.00
CA VAL A 163 -5.08 3.69 13.45
C VAL A 163 -3.62 3.66 13.89
N ILE A 164 -3.26 4.47 14.87
CA ILE A 164 -1.94 4.51 15.49
C ILE A 164 -2.05 3.86 16.87
N VAL A 165 -1.30 2.79 17.07
CA VAL A 165 -1.28 2.02 18.32
C VAL A 165 0.01 2.31 19.08
N LEU A 166 -0.11 2.63 20.37
CA LEU A 166 1.01 2.80 21.29
C LEU A 166 0.96 1.71 22.35
N LYS A 167 1.95 0.81 22.36
CA LYS A 167 2.06 -0.30 23.32
C LYS A 167 0.77 -1.14 23.45
N GLY A 168 0.12 -1.42 22.32
CA GLY A 168 -1.12 -2.22 22.27
C GLY A 168 -2.41 -1.42 22.46
N VAL A 169 -2.34 -0.11 22.78
CA VAL A 169 -3.52 0.75 22.95
C VAL A 169 -3.70 1.65 21.72
N PRO A 170 -4.86 1.67 21.05
CA PRO A 170 -5.16 2.65 20.00
C PRO A 170 -5.10 4.08 20.57
N ALA A 171 -4.12 4.86 20.15
CA ALA A 171 -3.88 6.21 20.64
C ALA A 171 -4.52 7.28 19.75
N PHE A 172 -4.55 7.05 18.43
CA PHE A 172 -5.15 7.95 17.46
C PHE A 172 -5.80 7.15 16.32
N ALA A 173 -6.86 7.69 15.75
CA ALA A 173 -7.43 7.22 14.50
C ALA A 173 -7.73 8.42 13.61
N MET A 174 -7.55 8.27 12.30
CA MET A 174 -7.87 9.31 11.33
C MET A 174 -8.40 8.68 10.05
N LEU A 175 -9.46 9.29 9.51
CA LEU A 175 -9.94 8.99 8.17
C LEU A 175 -9.10 9.76 7.15
N ARG A 176 -8.67 9.08 6.10
CA ARG A 176 -7.91 9.64 4.98
C ARG A 176 -8.77 9.53 3.72
N LEU A 177 -9.14 10.68 3.19
CA LEU A 177 -9.97 10.80 2.01
C LEU A 177 -9.13 11.34 0.86
N PRO A 178 -9.03 10.60 -0.26
CA PRO A 178 -8.57 11.15 -1.53
C PRO A 178 -9.34 12.42 -1.92
N THR A 179 -8.62 13.42 -2.44
CA THR A 179 -9.18 14.70 -2.87
C THR A 179 -8.82 15.00 -4.32
N ALA A 180 -9.53 15.95 -4.93
CA ALA A 180 -9.18 16.45 -6.27
C ALA A 180 -7.78 17.09 -6.30
N GLU A 181 -7.43 17.85 -5.26
CA GLU A 181 -6.11 18.49 -5.14
C GLU A 181 -4.96 17.47 -5.03
N SER A 182 -5.23 16.30 -4.45
CA SER A 182 -4.26 15.20 -4.35
C SER A 182 -4.27 14.25 -5.55
N ASP A 183 -5.06 14.54 -6.59
CA ASP A 183 -5.28 13.66 -7.76
C ASP A 183 -5.70 12.24 -7.35
N GLY A 184 -6.59 12.15 -6.36
CA GLY A 184 -7.09 10.87 -5.85
C GLY A 184 -6.10 10.09 -4.97
N LYS A 185 -5.09 10.76 -4.40
CA LYS A 185 -4.13 10.13 -3.48
C LYS A 185 -4.45 10.48 -2.03
N ALA A 186 -4.67 9.46 -1.20
CA ALA A 186 -4.85 9.67 0.24
C ALA A 186 -3.53 9.88 1.01
N ASN A 187 -2.36 9.88 0.35
CA ASN A 187 -1.04 9.92 0.99
C ASN A 187 -0.69 11.30 1.56
N LEU A 188 -0.06 11.30 2.74
CA LEU A 188 0.65 12.46 3.32
C LEU A 188 1.94 12.71 2.56
#